data_AF-A0AAD1RU19-F1
#
_entry.id   AF-A0AAD1RU19-F1
#
_cell.length_a   1.000
_cell.length_b   1.000
_cell.length_c   1.000
_cell.angle_alpha   90.00
_cell.angle_beta   90.00
_cell.angle_gamma   90.00
#
_symmetry.space_group_name_H-M   'P 1'
#
loop_
_entity.id
_entity.type
_entity.pdbx_description
1 polymer ?
#
loop_
_entity_poly.entity_id
_entity_poly.type
_entity_poly.pdbx_seq_one_letter_code
_entity_poly.pdbx_strand_id
1 'polypeptide(L)'
;MNTEMFDRDIYKCCIYVELFICFIHLVKTVLCEGGVPQRPVVCVTRPELIKEIQQRLSKLKDDPGWVTVYGMAGCGKSVLAAEALREHRILEGCFPGGVHWISIGKQDKAGLLMKLQNLCIRLDQELKYSQRPPLNIEEARDRLRVLVMKVYPRSLLILDDVWDSWVLKAFDIQSRVLITTRDRSVTDAVSGHKYSVQVHNELEVKKGLEILSRFVDMKEHDLPSEARAIIKESKGSPLVVSLIGALLREFPSRWDFYLKQLQRKQFKRIRKSSSYDYEALDEAMSMSVDRLKEDLKDYYKDFSIIEKDVKVPTQVLCILWDMESEIVEDTLQEFVNKSLLYCDRNGKSFSYYLHDLQLDYLTERNRDQLPELHSKLVGQYYKHYADALPTPDKEDCAYWYRYLAYHMAQANMHQVGTYSRTPFLTFS
;
A
#
# COMPACT_ATOMS: atom_id res chain seq x y z
N MET A 1 4.95 -5.91 -57.93
CA MET A 1 6.13 -5.81 -57.02
C MET A 1 5.96 -4.85 -55.84
N ASN A 2 4.94 -3.98 -55.80
CA ASN A 2 4.74 -3.04 -54.65
C ASN A 2 3.70 -3.49 -53.60
N THR A 3 2.98 -4.59 -53.80
CA THR A 3 1.99 -5.11 -52.84
C THR A 3 2.62 -5.99 -51.76
N GLU A 4 3.61 -6.83 -52.11
CA GLU A 4 4.29 -7.70 -51.13
C GLU A 4 5.17 -6.96 -50.11
N MET A 5 5.65 -5.76 -50.45
CA MET A 5 6.48 -4.96 -49.55
C MET A 5 5.63 -4.21 -48.51
N PHE A 6 4.44 -3.74 -48.90
CA PHE A 6 3.46 -3.15 -47.99
C PHE A 6 2.89 -4.19 -47.01
N ASP A 7 2.62 -5.40 -47.48
CA ASP A 7 2.18 -6.50 -46.61
C ASP A 7 3.23 -6.84 -45.56
N ARG A 8 4.52 -6.98 -45.92
CA ARG A 8 5.58 -7.30 -44.95
C ARG A 8 5.74 -6.27 -43.83
N ASP A 9 5.53 -4.99 -44.12
CA ASP A 9 5.62 -3.92 -43.12
C ASP A 9 4.38 -3.88 -42.21
N ILE A 10 3.20 -4.21 -42.73
CA ILE A 10 1.98 -4.40 -41.92
C ILE A 10 2.12 -5.65 -41.05
N TYR A 11 2.58 -6.78 -41.59
CA TYR A 11 2.80 -8.01 -40.81
C TYR A 11 3.85 -7.81 -39.70
N LYS A 12 4.95 -7.10 -39.98
CA LYS A 12 5.92 -6.72 -38.94
C LYS A 12 5.27 -5.82 -37.88
N CYS A 13 4.51 -4.81 -38.28
CA CYS A 13 3.81 -3.92 -37.36
C CYS A 13 2.81 -4.68 -36.48
N CYS A 14 2.02 -5.59 -37.06
CA CYS A 14 1.12 -6.49 -36.33
C CYS A 14 1.87 -7.38 -35.32
N ILE A 15 2.98 -8.00 -35.73
CA ILE A 15 3.82 -8.81 -34.83
C ILE A 15 4.40 -7.97 -33.69
N TYR A 16 4.86 -6.74 -33.96
CA TYR A 16 5.34 -5.84 -32.92
C TYR A 16 4.23 -5.41 -31.95
N VAL A 17 3.03 -5.15 -32.44
CA VAL A 17 1.87 -4.80 -31.61
C VAL A 17 1.44 -6.00 -30.75
N GLU A 18 1.38 -7.21 -31.32
CA GLU A 18 1.06 -8.44 -30.59
C GLU A 18 2.11 -8.78 -29.52
N LEU A 19 3.40 -8.68 -29.85
CA LEU A 19 4.50 -8.83 -28.89
C LEU A 19 4.42 -7.78 -27.78
N PHE A 20 4.13 -6.53 -28.12
CA PHE A 20 4.00 -5.45 -27.15
C PHE A 20 2.82 -5.67 -26.19
N ILE A 21 1.66 -6.12 -26.71
CA ILE A 21 0.49 -6.49 -25.90
C ILE A 21 0.84 -7.68 -24.98
N CYS A 22 1.55 -8.68 -25.51
CA CYS A 22 2.01 -9.84 -24.74
C CYS A 22 2.94 -9.41 -23.59
N PHE A 23 3.89 -8.52 -23.84
CA PHE A 23 4.79 -7.99 -22.82
C PHE A 23 4.05 -7.18 -21.75
N ILE A 24 3.09 -6.34 -22.13
CA ILE A 24 2.26 -5.60 -21.16
C ILE A 24 1.49 -6.57 -20.27
N HIS A 25 0.90 -7.61 -20.87
CA HIS A 25 0.16 -8.62 -20.13
C HIS A 25 1.08 -9.37 -19.17
N LEU A 26 2.27 -9.81 -19.63
CA LEU A 26 3.26 -10.50 -18.80
C LEU A 26 3.71 -9.65 -17.61
N VAL A 27 4.09 -8.39 -17.84
CA VAL A 27 4.47 -7.46 -16.76
C VAL A 27 3.32 -7.32 -15.76
N LYS A 28 2.09 -7.13 -16.24
CA LYS A 28 0.92 -6.98 -15.36
C LYS A 28 0.70 -8.25 -14.52
N THR A 29 0.82 -9.43 -15.11
CA THR A 29 0.66 -10.71 -14.42
C THR A 29 1.73 -10.89 -13.34
N VAL A 30 3.02 -10.73 -13.68
CA VAL A 30 4.13 -10.86 -12.72
C VAL A 30 3.99 -9.89 -11.54
N LEU A 31 3.61 -8.63 -11.80
CA LEU A 31 3.41 -7.64 -10.74
C LEU A 31 2.19 -7.95 -9.88
N CYS A 32 1.10 -8.45 -10.49
CA CYS A 32 -0.13 -8.82 -9.79
C CYS A 32 0.10 -10.05 -8.88
N GLU A 33 0.70 -11.11 -9.40
CA GLU A 33 1.07 -12.31 -8.64
C GLU A 33 2.07 -12.00 -7.52
N GLY A 34 2.99 -11.06 -7.79
CA GLY A 34 3.93 -10.55 -6.81
C GLY A 34 3.30 -9.70 -5.71
N GLY A 35 2.04 -9.30 -5.85
CA GLY A 35 1.35 -8.41 -4.91
C GLY A 35 1.86 -6.96 -4.95
N VAL A 36 2.45 -6.53 -6.07
CA VAL A 36 2.92 -5.16 -6.26
C VAL A 36 1.71 -4.23 -6.35
N PRO A 37 1.65 -3.14 -5.55
CA PRO A 37 0.48 -2.27 -5.50
C PRO A 37 0.21 -1.62 -6.85
N GLN A 38 -1.06 -1.39 -7.18
CA GLN A 38 -1.45 -0.72 -8.41
C GLN A 38 -1.02 0.75 -8.41
N ARG A 39 -1.08 1.38 -9.60
CA ARG A 39 -0.84 2.82 -9.68
C ARG A 39 -1.92 3.56 -8.88
N PRO A 40 -1.56 4.66 -8.19
CA PRO A 40 -2.57 5.54 -7.62
C PRO A 40 -3.46 6.12 -8.72
N VAL A 41 -4.65 6.59 -8.34
CA VAL A 41 -5.69 7.15 -9.26
C VAL A 41 -5.08 8.12 -10.27
N VAL A 42 -4.21 9.02 -9.80
CA VAL A 42 -3.37 9.86 -10.64
C VAL A 42 -1.91 9.58 -10.32
N CYS A 43 -1.13 9.20 -11.34
CA CYS A 43 0.29 8.89 -11.21
C CYS A 43 1.11 9.69 -12.22
N VAL A 44 2.03 10.53 -11.76
CA VAL A 44 2.97 11.27 -12.62
C VAL A 44 4.35 10.60 -12.65
N THR A 45 4.98 10.57 -13.82
CA THR A 45 6.26 9.90 -13.99
C THR A 45 7.40 10.74 -13.41
N ARG A 46 8.34 10.10 -12.71
CA ARG A 46 9.59 10.71 -12.20
C ARG A 46 10.78 9.97 -12.82
N PRO A 47 11.08 10.20 -14.11
CA PRO A 47 11.93 9.32 -14.91
C PRO A 47 13.36 9.22 -14.40
N GLU A 48 13.91 10.27 -13.82
CA GLU A 48 15.28 10.27 -13.30
C GLU A 48 15.44 9.32 -12.11
N LEU A 49 14.53 9.41 -11.13
CA LEU A 49 14.52 8.50 -9.97
C LEU A 49 14.19 7.06 -10.37
N ILE A 50 13.23 6.87 -11.29
CA ILE A 50 12.89 5.55 -11.81
C ILE A 50 14.13 4.91 -12.46
N LYS A 51 14.81 5.64 -13.35
CA LYS A 51 16.04 5.19 -13.99
C LYS A 51 17.15 4.90 -12.98
N GLU A 52 17.29 5.72 -11.95
CA GLU A 52 18.30 5.48 -10.92
C GLU A 52 18.01 4.18 -10.15
N ILE A 53 16.76 3.94 -9.74
CA ILE A 53 16.35 2.69 -9.08
C ILE A 53 16.64 1.49 -9.99
N GLN A 54 16.25 1.57 -11.26
CA GLN A 54 16.48 0.53 -12.26
C GLN A 54 17.98 0.24 -12.47
N GLN A 55 18.82 1.28 -12.50
CA GLN A 55 20.27 1.13 -12.58
C GLN A 55 20.84 0.45 -11.34
N ARG A 56 20.37 0.79 -10.13
CA ARG A 56 20.81 0.12 -8.89
C ARG A 56 20.37 -1.34 -8.86
N LEU A 57 19.14 -1.63 -9.29
CA LEU A 57 18.63 -3.01 -9.42
C LEU A 57 19.45 -3.82 -10.42
N SER A 58 19.78 -3.25 -11.58
CA SER A 58 20.59 -3.91 -12.60
C SER A 58 22.03 -4.21 -12.12
N LYS A 59 22.56 -3.41 -11.19
CA LYS A 59 23.89 -3.64 -10.58
C LYS A 59 23.93 -4.84 -9.64
N LEU A 60 22.79 -5.36 -9.18
CA LEU A 60 22.73 -6.61 -8.43
C LEU A 60 23.10 -7.82 -9.29
N LYS A 61 22.88 -7.76 -10.62
CA LYS A 61 23.06 -8.89 -11.53
C LYS A 61 22.37 -10.15 -10.97
N ASP A 62 23.09 -11.26 -10.88
CA ASP A 62 22.64 -12.52 -10.27
C ASP A 62 23.05 -12.65 -8.79
N ASP A 63 23.75 -11.67 -8.22
CA ASP A 63 24.28 -11.71 -6.86
C ASP A 63 23.25 -11.20 -5.83
N PRO A 64 23.23 -11.77 -4.60
CA PRO A 64 22.47 -11.23 -3.49
C PRO A 64 22.88 -9.79 -3.15
N GLY A 65 21.90 -8.98 -2.72
CA GLY A 65 22.19 -7.62 -2.31
C GLY A 65 20.95 -6.76 -2.10
N TRP A 66 21.20 -5.51 -1.74
CA TRP A 66 20.20 -4.60 -1.20
C TRP A 66 20.17 -3.31 -2.02
N VAL A 67 18.98 -2.90 -2.45
CA VAL A 67 18.73 -1.57 -3.03
C VAL A 67 17.77 -0.85 -2.11
N THR A 68 18.16 0.29 -1.57
CA THR A 68 17.37 1.06 -0.60
C THR A 68 16.88 2.37 -1.20
N VAL A 69 15.57 2.50 -1.34
CA VAL A 69 14.89 3.75 -1.68
C VAL A 69 14.48 4.44 -0.39
N TYR A 70 15.14 5.55 -0.03
CA TYR A 70 14.89 6.23 1.24
C TYR A 70 14.49 7.69 1.07
N GLY A 71 13.73 8.20 2.03
CA GLY A 71 13.17 9.56 1.99
C GLY A 71 11.95 9.68 2.90
N MET A 72 11.38 10.88 3.00
CA MET A 72 10.32 11.16 3.96
C MET A 72 9.01 10.37 3.76
N ALA A 73 8.16 10.34 4.78
CA ALA A 73 6.82 9.76 4.68
C ALA A 73 6.00 10.50 3.61
N GLY A 74 5.22 9.77 2.80
CA GLY A 74 4.38 10.37 1.77
C GLY A 74 5.08 10.90 0.52
N CYS A 75 6.43 10.92 0.42
CA CYS A 75 7.15 11.44 -0.77
C CYS A 75 7.08 10.54 -2.03
N GLY A 76 6.37 9.40 -1.95
CA GLY A 76 6.13 8.51 -3.09
C GLY A 76 7.14 7.37 -3.29
N LYS A 77 7.88 6.96 -2.25
CA LYS A 77 8.88 5.86 -2.34
C LYS A 77 8.28 4.55 -2.86
N SER A 78 7.17 4.11 -2.28
CA SER A 78 6.48 2.88 -2.66
C SER A 78 5.98 2.93 -4.11
N VAL A 79 5.47 4.09 -4.53
CA VAL A 79 5.08 4.33 -5.94
C VAL A 79 6.29 4.25 -6.87
N LEU A 80 7.41 4.88 -6.52
CA LEU A 80 8.65 4.83 -7.30
C LEU A 80 9.23 3.41 -7.40
N ALA A 81 9.24 2.66 -6.30
CA ALA A 81 9.68 1.27 -6.27
C ALA A 81 8.82 0.39 -7.18
N ALA A 82 7.48 0.54 -7.12
CA ALA A 82 6.57 -0.17 -8.00
C ALA A 82 6.72 0.25 -9.48
N GLU A 83 6.88 1.55 -9.76
CA GLU A 83 7.08 2.06 -11.13
C GLU A 83 8.38 1.56 -11.75
N ALA A 84 9.46 1.45 -10.99
CA ALA A 84 10.74 0.93 -11.47
C ALA A 84 10.64 -0.52 -12.00
N LEU A 85 9.70 -1.30 -11.47
CA LEU A 85 9.44 -2.69 -11.86
C LEU A 85 8.47 -2.83 -13.04
N ARG A 86 7.84 -1.75 -13.49
CA ARG A 86 6.89 -1.78 -14.62
C ARG A 86 7.56 -1.79 -16.00
N GLU A 87 8.89 -1.78 -16.05
CA GLU A 87 9.64 -1.94 -17.29
C GLU A 87 9.97 -3.41 -17.55
N HIS A 88 9.46 -3.95 -18.67
CA HIS A 88 9.65 -5.35 -19.06
C HIS A 88 11.10 -5.83 -18.98
N ARG A 89 12.04 -5.01 -19.45
CA ARG A 89 13.49 -5.34 -19.48
C ARG A 89 14.07 -5.61 -18.09
N ILE A 90 13.56 -4.94 -17.06
CA ILE A 90 14.00 -5.15 -15.67
C ILE A 90 13.51 -6.50 -15.15
N LEU A 91 12.25 -6.83 -15.40
CA LEU A 91 11.69 -8.11 -14.98
C LEU A 91 12.32 -9.28 -15.74
N GLU A 92 12.34 -9.23 -17.07
CA GLU A 92 12.90 -10.32 -17.89
C GLU A 92 14.41 -10.48 -17.69
N GLY A 93 15.16 -9.37 -17.70
CA GLY A 93 16.61 -9.40 -17.67
C GLY A 93 17.21 -9.62 -16.27
N CYS A 94 16.63 -9.00 -15.24
CA CYS A 94 17.19 -9.04 -13.89
C CYS A 94 16.43 -10.00 -12.96
N PHE A 95 15.11 -10.09 -13.09
CA PHE A 95 14.25 -10.80 -12.13
C PHE A 95 13.30 -11.82 -12.79
N PRO A 96 13.83 -12.78 -13.59
CA PRO A 96 12.99 -13.75 -14.31
C PRO A 96 12.25 -14.71 -13.37
N GLY A 97 12.68 -14.84 -12.11
CA GLY A 97 11.96 -15.57 -11.07
C GLY A 97 10.76 -14.82 -10.50
N GLY A 98 10.46 -13.63 -11.01
CA GLY A 98 9.37 -12.78 -10.55
C GLY A 98 9.76 -11.84 -9.42
N VAL A 99 8.75 -11.17 -8.87
CA VAL A 99 8.90 -10.20 -7.79
C VAL A 99 7.90 -10.49 -6.68
N HIS A 100 8.23 -10.20 -5.43
CA HIS A 100 7.35 -10.44 -4.29
C HIS A 100 7.34 -9.24 -3.36
N TRP A 101 6.20 -8.56 -3.27
CA TRP A 101 6.00 -7.36 -2.46
C TRP A 101 5.46 -7.69 -1.07
N ILE A 102 6.08 -7.12 -0.05
CA ILE A 102 5.66 -7.26 1.34
C ILE A 102 5.59 -5.87 1.97
N SER A 103 4.38 -5.47 2.38
CA SER A 103 4.16 -4.30 3.23
C SER A 103 4.60 -4.64 4.66
N ILE A 104 5.78 -4.17 5.06
CA ILE A 104 6.41 -4.47 6.34
C ILE A 104 5.93 -3.50 7.40
N GLY A 105 6.22 -2.21 7.27
CA GLY A 105 5.82 -1.21 8.25
C GLY A 105 6.61 -1.25 9.56
N LYS A 106 6.07 -0.59 10.58
CA LYS A 106 6.64 -0.67 11.94
C LYS A 106 6.14 -1.95 12.62
N GLN A 107 7.06 -2.82 13.04
CA GLN A 107 6.71 -4.15 13.54
C GLN A 107 7.37 -4.44 14.89
N ASP A 108 6.68 -5.24 15.71
CA ASP A 108 7.29 -6.02 16.77
C ASP A 108 7.60 -7.45 16.27
N LYS A 109 8.07 -8.34 17.17
CA LYS A 109 8.40 -9.72 16.79
C LYS A 109 7.18 -10.52 16.30
N ALA A 110 6.02 -10.34 16.93
CA ALA A 110 4.81 -11.08 16.58
C ALA A 110 4.28 -10.60 15.22
N GLY A 111 4.20 -9.29 15.03
CA GLY A 111 3.82 -8.66 13.76
C GLY A 111 4.73 -9.07 12.61
N LEU A 112 6.06 -9.05 12.80
CA LEU A 112 6.97 -9.53 11.76
C LEU A 112 6.75 -11.02 11.43
N LEU A 113 6.58 -11.87 12.45
CA LEU A 113 6.28 -13.28 12.22
C LEU A 113 5.01 -13.46 11.38
N MET A 114 3.96 -12.69 11.64
CA MET A 114 2.73 -12.73 10.84
C MET A 114 3.00 -12.36 9.37
N LYS A 115 3.83 -11.33 9.11
CA LYS A 115 4.22 -10.97 7.74
C LYS A 115 5.01 -12.09 7.05
N LEU A 116 5.93 -12.74 7.77
CA LEU A 116 6.73 -13.85 7.26
C LEU A 116 5.87 -15.10 6.99
N GLN A 117 4.91 -15.41 7.87
CA GLN A 117 3.94 -16.50 7.65
C GLN A 117 3.12 -16.27 6.39
N ASN A 118 2.58 -15.06 6.21
CA ASN A 118 1.85 -14.70 4.99
C ASN A 118 2.70 -14.86 3.74
N LEU A 119 3.97 -14.43 3.79
CA LEU A 119 4.87 -14.57 2.66
C LEU A 119 5.16 -16.05 2.36
N CYS A 120 5.45 -16.86 3.38
CA CYS A 120 5.68 -18.31 3.19
C CYS A 120 4.47 -18.98 2.52
N ILE A 121 3.25 -18.72 3.00
CA ILE A 121 2.03 -19.30 2.44
C ILE A 121 1.83 -18.86 0.99
N ARG A 122 2.08 -17.57 0.69
CA ARG A 122 1.94 -17.03 -0.67
C ARG A 122 2.93 -17.66 -1.66
N LEU A 123 4.13 -17.98 -1.20
CA LEU A 123 5.18 -18.57 -2.04
C LEU A 123 5.03 -20.10 -2.17
N ASP A 124 4.50 -20.79 -1.15
CA ASP A 124 4.29 -22.25 -1.13
C ASP A 124 2.83 -22.61 -1.47
N GLN A 125 2.27 -22.10 -2.57
CA GLN A 125 0.86 -22.29 -2.94
C GLN A 125 0.47 -23.76 -3.15
N GLU A 126 1.43 -24.58 -3.59
CA GLU A 126 1.25 -26.02 -3.80
C GLU A 126 1.50 -26.86 -2.54
N LEU A 127 1.76 -26.20 -1.40
CA LEU A 127 2.06 -26.82 -0.10
C LEU A 127 3.15 -27.90 -0.19
N LYS A 128 4.15 -27.69 -1.07
CA LYS A 128 5.20 -28.66 -1.38
C LYS A 128 6.19 -28.82 -0.23
N TYR A 129 6.39 -27.79 0.59
CA TYR A 129 7.41 -27.79 1.64
C TYR A 129 6.83 -27.94 3.04
N SER A 130 5.66 -27.34 3.33
CA SER A 130 5.01 -27.51 4.63
C SER A 130 3.53 -27.13 4.60
N GLN A 131 2.69 -27.99 5.19
CA GLN A 131 1.25 -27.73 5.33
C GLN A 131 0.89 -26.73 6.45
N ARG A 132 1.81 -26.48 7.40
CA ARG A 132 1.59 -25.49 8.47
C ARG A 132 2.41 -24.21 8.27
N PRO A 133 1.93 -23.04 8.73
CA PRO A 133 2.77 -21.83 8.82
C PRO A 133 3.98 -22.02 9.76
N PRO A 134 5.07 -21.27 9.55
CA PRO A 134 6.20 -21.27 10.49
C PRO A 134 5.79 -20.68 11.86
N LEU A 135 6.31 -21.21 12.96
CA LEU A 135 5.89 -20.84 14.32
C LEU A 135 6.76 -19.75 14.96
N ASN A 136 7.92 -19.47 14.36
CA ASN A 136 8.83 -18.42 14.82
C ASN A 136 9.62 -17.83 13.65
N ILE A 137 10.33 -16.72 13.90
CA ILE A 137 11.03 -15.94 12.87
C ILE A 137 12.18 -16.77 12.24
N GLU A 138 12.87 -17.59 13.02
CA GLU A 138 13.99 -18.39 12.53
C GLU A 138 13.53 -19.48 11.55
N GLU A 139 12.47 -20.21 11.91
CA GLU A 139 11.83 -21.19 11.02
C GLU A 139 11.32 -20.51 9.75
N ALA A 140 10.68 -19.34 9.88
CA ALA A 140 10.17 -18.60 8.75
C ALA A 140 11.30 -18.15 7.80
N ARG A 141 12.41 -17.63 8.35
CA ARG A 141 13.61 -17.25 7.59
C ARG A 141 14.18 -18.43 6.83
N ASP A 142 14.37 -19.57 7.49
CA ASP A 142 14.97 -20.74 6.86
C ASP A 142 14.07 -21.31 5.76
N ARG A 143 12.75 -21.29 5.97
CA ARG A 143 11.79 -21.67 4.94
C ARG A 143 11.79 -20.71 3.76
N LEU A 144 11.80 -19.40 4.00
CA LEU A 144 11.90 -18.40 2.94
C LEU A 144 13.18 -18.57 2.13
N ARG A 145 14.31 -18.89 2.77
CA ARG A 145 15.56 -19.19 2.07
C ARG A 145 15.36 -20.33 1.07
N VAL A 146 14.73 -21.42 1.48
CA VAL A 146 14.46 -22.57 0.59
C VAL A 146 13.53 -22.17 -0.56
N LEU A 147 12.43 -21.46 -0.27
CA LEU A 147 11.46 -21.04 -1.28
C LEU A 147 12.08 -20.11 -2.32
N VAL A 148 12.82 -19.08 -1.89
CA VAL A 148 13.47 -18.12 -2.79
C VAL A 148 14.60 -18.79 -3.59
N MET A 149 15.37 -19.70 -3.00
CA MET A 149 16.46 -20.36 -3.72
C MET A 149 15.99 -21.45 -4.69
N LYS A 150 14.96 -22.23 -4.33
CA LYS A 150 14.56 -23.42 -5.09
C LYS A 150 13.32 -23.23 -5.95
N VAL A 151 12.36 -22.42 -5.49
CA VAL A 151 11.06 -22.24 -6.18
C VAL A 151 11.07 -20.98 -7.04
N TYR A 152 11.59 -19.88 -6.48
CA TYR A 152 11.66 -18.58 -7.17
C TYR A 152 13.11 -18.12 -7.37
N PRO A 153 13.98 -18.94 -8.00
CA PRO A 153 15.37 -18.57 -8.21
C PRO A 153 15.41 -17.31 -9.08
N ARG A 154 16.32 -16.41 -8.73
CA ARG A 154 16.41 -15.11 -9.39
C ARG A 154 15.08 -14.31 -9.36
N SER A 155 14.39 -14.33 -8.22
CA SER A 155 13.34 -13.35 -7.89
C SER A 155 13.89 -12.09 -7.19
N LEU A 156 13.02 -11.09 -7.00
CA LEU A 156 13.26 -9.90 -6.16
C LEU A 156 12.26 -9.87 -5.00
N LEU A 157 12.75 -9.70 -3.77
CA LEU A 157 11.90 -9.37 -2.62
C LEU A 157 11.80 -7.85 -2.48
N ILE A 158 10.60 -7.33 -2.25
CA ILE A 158 10.37 -5.90 -1.99
C ILE A 158 9.82 -5.74 -0.58
N LEU A 159 10.56 -5.04 0.27
CA LEU A 159 10.22 -4.75 1.65
C LEU A 159 9.81 -3.29 1.77
N ASP A 160 8.52 -3.04 1.91
CA ASP A 160 7.94 -1.69 1.91
C ASP A 160 7.77 -1.13 3.32
N ASP A 161 8.20 0.12 3.51
CA ASP A 161 8.26 0.90 4.74
C ASP A 161 8.95 0.15 5.90
N VAL A 162 10.22 -0.22 5.74
CA VAL A 162 11.01 -0.84 6.82
C VAL A 162 11.46 0.22 7.83
N TRP A 163 11.14 0.03 9.11
CA TRP A 163 11.49 0.96 10.20
C TRP A 163 12.78 0.58 10.94
N ASP A 164 12.98 -0.71 11.21
CA ASP A 164 14.04 -1.16 12.10
C ASP A 164 14.99 -2.16 11.42
N SER A 165 16.29 -2.00 11.68
CA SER A 165 17.34 -2.80 11.06
C SER A 165 17.27 -4.30 11.41
N TRP A 166 16.72 -4.66 12.58
CA TRP A 166 16.57 -6.05 13.00
C TRP A 166 15.60 -6.83 12.12
N VAL A 167 14.64 -6.16 11.48
CA VAL A 167 13.69 -6.79 10.55
C VAL A 167 14.42 -7.39 9.35
N LEU A 168 15.44 -6.70 8.84
CA LEU A 168 16.21 -7.16 7.68
C LEU A 168 16.97 -8.45 7.95
N LYS A 169 17.31 -8.77 9.21
CA LYS A 169 17.94 -10.05 9.57
C LYS A 169 17.06 -11.26 9.28
N ALA A 170 15.73 -11.09 9.26
CA ALA A 170 14.80 -12.15 8.85
C ALA A 170 14.76 -12.36 7.33
N PHE A 171 15.23 -11.38 6.55
CA PHE A 171 15.28 -11.42 5.09
C PHE A 171 16.71 -11.53 4.54
N ASP A 172 17.72 -11.64 5.41
CA ASP A 172 19.10 -11.93 5.03
C ASP A 172 19.26 -13.42 4.70
N ILE A 173 18.72 -13.78 3.54
CA ILE A 173 18.60 -15.17 3.05
C ILE A 173 19.32 -15.36 1.72
N GLN A 174 20.36 -14.55 1.45
CA GLN A 174 21.09 -14.53 0.17
C GLN A 174 20.16 -14.28 -1.03
N SER A 175 19.25 -13.31 -0.87
CA SER A 175 18.32 -12.89 -1.92
C SER A 175 18.65 -11.48 -2.43
N ARG A 176 17.95 -11.07 -3.48
CA ARG A 176 17.97 -9.70 -3.97
C ARG A 176 16.77 -8.96 -3.38
N VAL A 177 17.03 -7.82 -2.75
CA VAL A 177 16.04 -7.10 -1.95
C VAL A 177 15.98 -5.63 -2.33
N LEU A 178 14.79 -5.13 -2.64
CA LEU A 178 14.47 -3.72 -2.75
C LEU A 178 13.76 -3.28 -1.47
N ILE A 179 14.24 -2.22 -0.82
CA ILE A 179 13.69 -1.70 0.42
C ILE A 179 13.16 -0.30 0.18
N THR A 180 11.97 0.02 0.69
CA THR A 180 11.57 1.41 0.93
C THR A 180 11.65 1.70 2.42
N THR A 181 12.16 2.87 2.79
CA THR A 181 12.33 3.24 4.22
C THR A 181 12.40 4.75 4.40
N ARG A 182 12.17 5.22 5.62
CA ARG A 182 12.42 6.61 6.02
C ARG A 182 13.86 6.81 6.50
N ASP A 183 14.52 5.72 6.92
CA ASP A 183 15.84 5.75 7.53
C ASP A 183 16.82 4.91 6.70
N ARG A 184 17.86 5.55 6.16
CA ARG A 184 18.90 4.87 5.38
C ARG A 184 19.68 3.84 6.22
N SER A 185 19.81 4.07 7.52
CA SER A 185 20.65 3.27 8.43
C SER A 185 20.09 1.87 8.68
N VAL A 186 18.84 1.57 8.30
CA VAL A 186 18.25 0.23 8.48
C VAL A 186 19.08 -0.88 7.83
N THR A 187 19.82 -0.56 6.76
CA THR A 187 20.71 -1.51 6.06
C THR A 187 22.09 -1.71 6.69
N ASP A 188 22.38 -1.05 7.81
CA ASP A 188 23.66 -1.21 8.50
C ASP A 188 23.76 -2.57 9.22
N ALA A 189 22.62 -3.18 9.56
CA ALA A 189 22.57 -4.50 10.21
C ALA A 189 22.77 -5.68 9.24
N VAL A 190 22.87 -5.44 7.94
CA VAL A 190 23.04 -6.48 6.91
C VAL A 190 24.33 -6.26 6.10
N SER A 191 24.87 -7.39 5.64
CA SER A 191 26.12 -7.45 4.86
C SER A 191 25.83 -7.60 3.36
N GLY A 192 26.88 -7.52 2.54
CA GLY A 192 26.80 -7.70 1.09
C GLY A 192 26.71 -6.38 0.31
N HIS A 193 26.39 -6.48 -0.98
CA HIS A 193 26.29 -5.31 -1.86
C HIS A 193 25.10 -4.44 -1.46
N LYS A 194 25.36 -3.15 -1.23
CA LYS A 194 24.35 -2.17 -0.82
C LYS A 194 24.37 -0.97 -1.75
N TYR A 195 23.22 -0.65 -2.31
CA TYR A 195 22.98 0.53 -3.13
C TYR A 195 21.85 1.34 -2.51
N SER A 196 21.89 2.67 -2.65
CA SER A 196 20.83 3.54 -2.13
C SER A 196 20.44 4.58 -3.17
N VAL A 197 19.16 4.92 -3.19
CA VAL A 197 18.56 6.00 -3.96
C VAL A 197 17.80 6.91 -3.00
N GLN A 198 18.17 8.18 -2.97
CA GLN A 198 17.48 9.17 -2.15
C GLN A 198 16.31 9.77 -2.92
N VAL A 199 15.13 9.71 -2.34
CA VAL A 199 13.95 10.42 -2.86
C VAL A 199 13.88 11.77 -2.17
N HIS A 200 13.98 12.84 -2.96
CA HIS A 200 13.79 14.19 -2.44
C HIS A 200 12.39 14.36 -1.87
N ASN A 201 12.33 15.10 -0.75
CA ASN A 201 11.12 15.22 0.06
C ASN A 201 10.02 16.03 -0.64
N GLU A 202 10.43 17.01 -1.44
CA GLU A 202 9.53 17.90 -2.16
C GLU A 202 9.41 17.46 -3.62
N LEU A 203 8.17 17.23 -4.05
CA LEU A 203 7.83 17.09 -5.45
C LEU A 203 8.10 18.43 -6.15
N GLU A 204 8.78 18.38 -7.30
CA GLU A 204 8.96 19.54 -8.16
C GLU A 204 7.61 20.21 -8.47
N VAL A 205 7.57 21.54 -8.46
CA VAL A 205 6.33 22.31 -8.70
C VAL A 205 5.67 21.88 -10.01
N LYS A 206 6.45 21.65 -11.06
CA LYS A 206 5.95 21.17 -12.35
C LYS A 206 5.23 19.82 -12.22
N LYS A 207 5.79 18.88 -11.46
CA LYS A 207 5.16 17.57 -11.22
C LYS A 207 3.92 17.67 -10.34
N GLY A 208 3.89 18.61 -9.39
CA GLY A 208 2.68 18.92 -8.63
C GLY A 208 1.56 19.47 -9.52
N LEU A 209 1.88 20.41 -10.40
CA LEU A 209 0.93 20.94 -11.39
C LEU A 209 0.45 19.83 -12.34
N GLU A 210 1.34 18.94 -12.78
CA GLU A 210 0.98 17.78 -13.60
C GLU A 210 -0.03 16.87 -12.88
N ILE A 211 0.14 16.62 -11.57
CA ILE A 211 -0.85 15.86 -10.77
C ILE A 211 -2.20 16.59 -10.78
N LEU A 212 -2.23 17.88 -10.42
CA LEU A 212 -3.48 18.66 -10.39
C LEU A 212 -4.16 18.67 -11.75
N SER A 213 -3.40 18.91 -12.83
CA SER A 213 -3.88 18.95 -14.21
C SER A 213 -4.63 17.67 -14.60
N ARG A 214 -4.10 16.50 -14.22
CA ARG A 214 -4.71 15.20 -14.48
C ARG A 214 -5.93 14.93 -13.62
N PHE A 215 -5.99 15.46 -12.40
CA PHE A 215 -7.18 15.34 -11.55
C PHE A 215 -8.35 16.15 -12.11
N VAL A 216 -8.11 17.39 -12.54
CA VAL A 216 -9.16 18.31 -12.99
C VAL A 216 -9.41 18.27 -14.50
N ASP A 217 -8.69 17.40 -15.22
CA ASP A 217 -8.73 17.26 -16.69
C ASP A 217 -8.53 18.59 -17.44
N MET A 218 -7.51 19.35 -17.02
CA MET A 218 -7.10 20.61 -17.65
C MET A 218 -5.64 20.52 -18.09
N LYS A 219 -5.24 21.31 -19.10
CA LYS A 219 -3.81 21.41 -19.45
C LYS A 219 -3.09 22.24 -18.39
N GLU A 220 -1.79 21.96 -18.19
CA GLU A 220 -0.99 22.67 -17.17
C GLU A 220 -1.00 24.20 -17.33
N HIS A 221 -1.09 24.72 -18.56
CA HIS A 221 -1.14 26.17 -18.81
C HIS A 221 -2.51 26.80 -18.60
N ASP A 222 -3.57 25.99 -18.55
CA ASP A 222 -4.94 26.44 -18.29
C ASP A 222 -5.27 26.44 -16.78
N LEU A 223 -4.38 25.87 -15.95
CA LEU A 223 -4.55 25.87 -14.50
C LEU A 223 -4.57 27.31 -13.95
N PRO A 224 -5.44 27.58 -12.97
CA PRO A 224 -5.55 28.91 -12.38
C PRO A 224 -4.29 29.26 -11.57
N SER A 225 -4.12 30.55 -11.29
CA SER A 225 -2.94 31.08 -10.59
C SER A 225 -2.69 30.44 -9.22
N GLU A 226 -3.78 30.05 -8.56
CA GLU A 226 -3.85 29.40 -7.25
C GLU A 226 -3.21 28.02 -7.27
N ALA A 227 -3.14 27.34 -8.42
CA ALA A 227 -2.58 25.99 -8.51
C ALA A 227 -1.13 25.95 -8.01
N ARG A 228 -0.30 26.92 -8.40
CA ARG A 228 1.09 27.02 -7.92
C ARG A 228 1.17 27.27 -6.42
N ALA A 229 0.27 28.09 -5.89
CA ALA A 229 0.21 28.37 -4.45
C ALA A 229 -0.22 27.13 -3.66
N ILE A 230 -1.20 26.36 -4.15
CA ILE A 230 -1.62 25.09 -3.55
C ILE A 230 -0.45 24.10 -3.48
N ILE A 231 0.33 23.96 -4.56
CA ILE A 231 1.51 23.06 -4.55
C ILE A 231 2.54 23.50 -3.51
N LYS A 232 2.75 24.81 -3.37
CA LYS A 232 3.65 25.37 -2.36
C LYS A 232 3.15 25.10 -0.94
N GLU A 233 1.88 25.34 -0.66
CA GLU A 233 1.27 25.05 0.66
C GLU A 233 1.24 23.55 0.96
N SER A 234 1.17 22.71 -0.07
CA SER A 234 1.29 21.24 0.06
C SER A 234 2.70 20.76 0.43
N LYS A 235 3.69 21.67 0.49
CA LYS A 235 5.11 21.39 0.76
C LYS A 235 5.67 20.27 -0.10
N GLY A 236 5.23 20.21 -1.36
CA GLY A 236 5.65 19.19 -2.30
C GLY A 236 5.25 17.76 -1.94
N SER A 237 4.31 17.53 -1.02
CA SER A 237 3.83 16.17 -0.70
C SER A 237 2.86 15.65 -1.75
N PRO A 238 3.19 14.57 -2.50
CA PRO A 238 2.27 13.98 -3.49
C PRO A 238 0.92 13.55 -2.90
N LEU A 239 0.91 13.12 -1.63
CA LEU A 239 -0.32 12.74 -0.94
C LEU A 239 -1.27 13.93 -0.75
N VAL A 240 -0.73 15.07 -0.27
CA VAL A 240 -1.52 16.30 -0.07
C VAL A 240 -2.04 16.83 -1.39
N VAL A 241 -1.18 16.87 -2.41
CA VAL A 241 -1.57 17.32 -3.76
C VAL A 241 -2.68 16.43 -4.33
N SER A 242 -2.64 15.12 -4.08
CA SER A 242 -3.68 14.19 -4.54
C SER A 242 -5.02 14.38 -3.84
N LEU A 243 -5.03 14.62 -2.53
CA LEU A 243 -6.24 14.92 -1.77
C LEU A 243 -6.91 16.21 -2.27
N ILE A 244 -6.12 17.27 -2.45
CA ILE A 244 -6.63 18.55 -2.96
C ILE A 244 -7.06 18.43 -4.42
N GLY A 245 -6.31 17.71 -5.25
CA GLY A 245 -6.68 17.43 -6.64
C GLY A 245 -8.02 16.71 -6.74
N ALA A 246 -8.26 15.72 -5.89
CA ALA A 246 -9.54 15.02 -5.84
C ALA A 246 -10.71 15.92 -5.42
N LEU A 247 -10.51 16.81 -4.44
CA LEU A 247 -11.48 17.83 -4.05
C LEU A 247 -11.79 18.80 -5.20
N LEU A 248 -10.76 19.24 -5.93
CA LEU A 248 -10.92 20.16 -7.06
C LEU A 248 -11.59 19.50 -8.26
N ARG A 249 -11.38 18.20 -8.49
CA ARG A 249 -12.12 17.46 -9.51
C ARG A 249 -13.62 17.47 -9.23
N GLU A 250 -14.02 17.34 -7.96
CA GLU A 250 -15.42 17.35 -7.54
C GLU A 250 -16.01 18.76 -7.44
N PHE A 251 -15.19 19.75 -7.06
CA PHE A 251 -15.59 21.14 -6.91
C PHE A 251 -14.64 22.09 -7.67
N PRO A 252 -14.73 22.15 -9.03
CA PRO A 252 -13.74 22.83 -9.87
C PRO A 252 -13.62 24.35 -9.68
N SER A 253 -14.63 25.01 -9.10
CA SER A 253 -14.63 26.46 -8.86
C SER A 253 -14.00 26.89 -7.54
N ARG A 254 -13.53 25.96 -6.70
CA ARG A 254 -13.13 26.23 -5.29
C ARG A 254 -11.62 26.36 -5.05
N TRP A 255 -10.85 26.69 -6.08
CA TRP A 255 -9.39 26.87 -5.98
C TRP A 255 -8.95 27.82 -4.85
N ASP A 256 -9.44 29.07 -4.87
CA ASP A 256 -9.12 30.07 -3.84
C ASP A 256 -9.60 29.64 -2.44
N PHE A 257 -10.77 29.00 -2.36
CA PHE A 257 -11.31 28.50 -1.09
C PHE A 257 -10.37 27.46 -0.46
N TYR A 258 -9.96 26.44 -1.22
CA TYR A 258 -9.08 25.39 -0.71
C TYR A 258 -7.66 25.89 -0.41
N LEU A 259 -7.16 26.84 -1.20
CA LEU A 259 -5.90 27.52 -0.90
C LEU A 259 -5.96 28.25 0.45
N LYS A 260 -7.02 29.03 0.69
CA LYS A 260 -7.21 29.74 1.96
C LYS A 260 -7.32 28.80 3.16
N GLN A 261 -7.94 27.64 2.99
CA GLN A 261 -8.02 26.64 4.06
C GLN A 261 -6.66 26.02 4.38
N LEU A 262 -5.87 25.63 3.37
CA LEU A 262 -4.50 25.14 3.56
C LEU A 262 -3.62 26.16 4.32
N GLN A 263 -3.81 27.46 4.05
CA GLN A 263 -3.08 28.54 4.72
C GLN A 263 -3.49 28.77 6.17
N ARG A 264 -4.73 28.42 6.56
CA ARG A 264 -5.26 28.70 7.90
C ARG A 264 -4.74 27.76 8.98
N LYS A 265 -4.35 26.53 8.64
CA LYS A 265 -3.71 25.56 9.57
C LYS A 265 -4.46 25.42 10.90
N GLN A 266 -5.77 25.23 10.81
CA GLN A 266 -6.70 25.14 11.93
C GLN A 266 -6.58 23.82 12.71
N PHE A 267 -6.26 22.71 12.03
CA PHE A 267 -6.06 21.42 12.66
C PHE A 267 -4.65 21.35 13.26
N LYS A 268 -4.60 21.19 14.59
CA LYS A 268 -3.35 20.98 15.33
C LYS A 268 -3.48 19.68 16.11
N ARG A 269 -2.68 18.68 15.73
CA ARG A 269 -2.57 17.42 16.50
C ARG A 269 -2.19 17.73 17.95
N ILE A 270 -2.89 17.11 18.91
CA ILE A 270 -2.58 17.25 20.34
C ILE A 270 -1.24 16.56 20.65
N ARG A 271 -0.93 15.47 19.93
CA ARG A 271 0.37 14.78 20.00
C ARG A 271 1.16 14.95 18.71
N LYS A 272 2.23 15.76 18.74
CA LYS A 272 3.27 15.73 17.70
C LYS A 272 4.21 14.56 17.98
N SER A 273 3.90 13.39 17.42
CA SER A 273 4.73 12.17 17.57
C SER A 273 6.05 12.23 16.78
N SER A 274 6.26 13.25 15.96
CA SER A 274 7.53 13.48 15.24
C SER A 274 7.78 14.96 14.96
N SER A 275 9.02 15.30 14.61
CA SER A 275 9.51 16.64 14.28
C SER A 275 8.95 17.22 12.96
N TYR A 276 8.00 16.53 12.32
CA TYR A 276 7.50 16.90 11.00
C TYR A 276 6.20 17.70 11.05
N ASP A 277 6.10 18.65 10.13
CA ASP A 277 4.99 19.59 10.02
C ASP A 277 3.88 19.00 9.10
N TYR A 278 3.00 18.21 9.70
CA TYR A 278 1.84 17.56 9.06
C TYR A 278 0.65 18.50 8.81
N GLU A 279 0.77 19.80 9.08
CA GLU A 279 -0.36 20.74 9.03
C GLU A 279 -1.07 20.72 7.67
N ALA A 280 -0.32 20.73 6.56
CA ALA A 280 -0.90 20.70 5.22
C ALA A 280 -1.68 19.41 4.93
N LEU A 281 -1.23 18.27 5.47
CA LEU A 281 -1.93 17.00 5.32
C LEU A 281 -3.21 16.97 6.15
N ASP A 282 -3.14 17.40 7.39
CA ASP A 282 -4.30 17.38 8.28
C ASP A 282 -5.41 18.29 7.76
N GLU A 283 -5.05 19.47 7.21
CA GLU A 283 -6.00 20.35 6.52
C GLU A 283 -6.61 19.69 5.28
N ALA A 284 -5.78 19.08 4.42
CA ALA A 284 -6.27 18.40 3.22
C ALA A 284 -7.20 17.23 3.56
N MET A 285 -6.88 16.47 4.61
CA MET A 285 -7.72 15.40 5.14
C MET A 285 -9.03 15.95 5.70
N SER A 286 -9.00 17.00 6.53
CA SER A 286 -10.23 17.60 7.08
C SER A 286 -11.16 18.05 5.97
N MET A 287 -10.66 18.81 5.00
CA MET A 287 -11.47 19.27 3.88
C MET A 287 -12.04 18.12 3.06
N SER A 288 -11.27 17.06 2.85
CA SER A 288 -11.71 15.89 2.07
C SER A 288 -12.81 15.11 2.81
N VAL A 289 -12.65 14.89 4.12
CA VAL A 289 -13.60 14.17 4.96
C VAL A 289 -14.88 14.99 5.20
N ASP A 290 -14.76 16.29 5.47
CA ASP A 290 -15.91 17.17 5.74
C ASP A 290 -16.84 17.30 4.51
N ARG A 291 -16.33 16.98 3.31
CA ARG A 291 -17.06 16.99 2.04
C ARG A 291 -17.68 15.65 1.65
N LEU A 292 -17.46 14.58 2.42
CA LEU A 292 -18.21 13.35 2.25
C LEU A 292 -19.70 13.58 2.57
N LYS A 293 -20.58 12.75 2.00
CA LYS A 293 -21.99 12.67 2.44
C LYS A 293 -22.03 12.19 3.90
N GLU A 294 -23.07 12.53 4.66
CA GLU A 294 -23.14 12.18 6.09
C GLU A 294 -22.99 10.66 6.33
N ASP A 295 -23.70 9.82 5.57
CA ASP A 295 -23.57 8.35 5.68
C ASP A 295 -22.13 7.88 5.44
N LEU A 296 -21.44 8.46 4.45
CA LEU A 296 -20.06 8.14 4.11
C LEU A 296 -19.06 8.63 5.16
N LYS A 297 -19.37 9.69 5.92
CA LYS A 297 -18.52 10.15 7.02
C LYS A 297 -18.50 9.11 8.13
N ASP A 298 -19.65 8.51 8.44
CA ASP A 298 -19.75 7.48 9.47
C ASP A 298 -19.00 6.21 9.04
N TYR A 299 -19.13 5.77 7.79
CA TYR A 299 -18.34 4.66 7.26
C TYR A 299 -16.84 4.97 7.22
N TYR A 300 -16.46 6.18 6.82
CA TYR A 300 -15.05 6.56 6.75
C TYR A 300 -14.41 6.64 8.16
N LYS A 301 -15.18 7.08 9.14
CA LYS A 301 -14.78 7.12 10.55
C LYS A 301 -14.47 5.73 11.10
N ASP A 302 -15.19 4.69 10.67
CA ASP A 302 -14.91 3.32 11.11
C ASP A 302 -13.48 2.86 10.78
N PHE A 303 -12.82 3.42 9.75
CA PHE A 303 -11.42 3.11 9.44
C PHE A 303 -10.42 3.53 10.53
N SER A 304 -10.85 4.32 11.52
CA SER A 304 -9.98 4.76 12.63
C SER A 304 -9.46 3.62 13.50
N ILE A 305 -10.07 2.42 13.41
CA ILE A 305 -9.69 1.21 14.17
C ILE A 305 -8.77 0.27 13.37
N ILE A 306 -8.45 0.60 12.13
CA ILE A 306 -7.57 -0.20 11.29
C ILE A 306 -6.12 0.10 11.67
N GLU A 307 -5.36 -0.96 11.96
CA GLU A 307 -3.94 -0.87 12.28
C GLU A 307 -3.10 -0.47 11.06
N LYS A 308 -1.97 0.19 11.35
CA LYS A 308 -1.02 0.57 10.28
C LYS A 308 -0.48 -0.68 9.59
N ASP A 309 -0.20 -0.54 8.30
CA ASP A 309 0.34 -1.62 7.47
C ASP A 309 -0.57 -2.86 7.36
N VAL A 310 -1.86 -2.76 7.69
CA VAL A 310 -2.86 -3.82 7.53
C VAL A 310 -3.70 -3.55 6.29
N LYS A 311 -3.79 -4.57 5.41
CA LYS A 311 -4.72 -4.58 4.30
C LYS A 311 -5.96 -5.36 4.71
N VAL A 312 -7.11 -4.72 4.65
CA VAL A 312 -8.40 -5.23 5.12
C VAL A 312 -9.17 -5.79 3.93
N PRO A 313 -9.56 -7.09 3.93
CA PRO A 313 -10.37 -7.65 2.86
C PRO A 313 -11.80 -7.08 2.89
N THR A 314 -12.46 -7.00 1.72
CA THR A 314 -13.85 -6.51 1.59
C THR A 314 -14.78 -7.17 2.62
N GLN A 315 -14.64 -8.48 2.83
CA GLN A 315 -15.51 -9.25 3.72
C GLN A 315 -15.51 -8.75 5.18
N VAL A 316 -14.40 -8.20 5.68
CA VAL A 316 -14.35 -7.62 7.04
C VAL A 316 -15.22 -6.37 7.13
N LEU A 317 -15.25 -5.58 6.06
CA LEU A 317 -16.04 -4.35 5.98
C LEU A 317 -17.53 -4.66 5.73
N CYS A 318 -17.84 -5.71 4.97
CA CYS A 318 -19.20 -6.27 4.87
C CYS A 318 -19.76 -6.63 6.25
N ILE A 319 -18.96 -7.29 7.08
CA ILE A 319 -19.35 -7.63 8.46
C ILE A 319 -19.54 -6.35 9.28
N LEU A 320 -18.59 -5.41 9.22
CA LEU A 320 -18.63 -4.17 9.99
C LEU A 320 -19.86 -3.30 9.68
N TRP A 321 -20.25 -3.23 8.41
CA TRP A 321 -21.37 -2.39 7.95
C TRP A 321 -22.68 -3.14 7.80
N ASP A 322 -22.68 -4.47 7.90
CA ASP A 322 -23.84 -5.35 7.67
C ASP A 322 -24.44 -5.13 6.27
N MET A 323 -23.56 -5.19 5.25
CA MET A 323 -23.87 -4.87 3.85
C MET A 323 -23.29 -5.89 2.88
N GLU A 324 -23.93 -6.03 1.72
CA GLU A 324 -23.46 -6.88 0.61
C GLU A 324 -22.16 -6.34 -0.01
N SER A 325 -21.36 -7.25 -0.55
CA SER A 325 -20.02 -6.96 -1.12
C SER A 325 -20.04 -5.84 -2.14
N GLU A 326 -20.98 -5.84 -3.07
CA GLU A 326 -21.07 -4.91 -4.18
C GLU A 326 -21.33 -3.48 -3.66
N ILE A 327 -22.20 -3.33 -2.65
CA ILE A 327 -22.50 -2.03 -2.06
C ILE A 327 -21.30 -1.51 -1.26
N VAL A 328 -20.61 -2.41 -0.55
CA VAL A 328 -19.38 -2.08 0.16
C VAL A 328 -18.29 -1.64 -0.83
N GLU A 329 -18.06 -2.39 -1.91
CA GLU A 329 -17.06 -2.05 -2.92
C GLU A 329 -17.35 -0.73 -3.63
N ASP A 330 -18.61 -0.44 -3.98
CA ASP A 330 -19.02 0.85 -4.53
C ASP A 330 -18.76 2.00 -3.55
N THR A 331 -19.07 1.80 -2.26
CA THR A 331 -18.81 2.77 -1.19
C THR A 331 -17.31 3.01 -1.02
N LEU A 332 -16.50 1.96 -1.02
CA LEU A 332 -15.05 2.04 -0.89
C LEU A 332 -14.41 2.69 -2.10
N GLN A 333 -14.98 2.48 -3.30
CA GLN A 333 -14.52 3.11 -4.52
C GLN A 333 -14.71 4.64 -4.47
N GLU A 334 -15.73 5.16 -3.78
CA GLU A 334 -15.84 6.61 -3.53
C GLU A 334 -14.65 7.15 -2.73
N PHE A 335 -14.20 6.44 -1.69
CA PHE A 335 -13.02 6.82 -0.91
C PHE A 335 -11.72 6.70 -1.70
N VAL A 336 -11.58 5.63 -2.51
CA VAL A 336 -10.42 5.43 -3.39
C VAL A 336 -10.32 6.57 -4.41
N ASN A 337 -11.44 6.93 -5.04
CA ASN A 337 -11.49 8.04 -5.99
C ASN A 337 -11.06 9.37 -5.35
N LYS A 338 -11.35 9.57 -4.06
CA LYS A 338 -10.98 10.76 -3.28
C LYS A 338 -9.55 10.72 -2.71
N SER A 339 -8.76 9.69 -3.02
CA SER A 339 -7.43 9.43 -2.43
C SER A 339 -7.45 9.30 -0.90
N LEU A 340 -8.62 9.00 -0.33
CA LEU A 340 -8.83 8.77 1.10
C LEU A 340 -8.58 7.30 1.49
N LEU A 341 -8.63 6.40 0.52
CA LEU A 341 -8.40 4.98 0.69
C LEU A 341 -7.58 4.44 -0.49
N TYR A 342 -6.83 3.36 -0.27
CA TYR A 342 -6.12 2.64 -1.32
C TYR A 342 -6.63 1.23 -1.42
N CYS A 343 -6.58 0.67 -2.62
CA CYS A 343 -7.06 -0.67 -2.91
C CYS A 343 -6.00 -1.43 -3.70
N ASP A 344 -5.69 -2.64 -3.23
CA ASP A 344 -4.97 -3.63 -4.00
C ASP A 344 -5.94 -4.72 -4.45
N ARG A 345 -5.77 -5.15 -5.71
CA ARG A 345 -6.59 -6.20 -6.31
C ARG A 345 -5.71 -7.38 -6.65
N ASN A 346 -6.07 -8.55 -6.14
CA ASN A 346 -5.47 -9.82 -6.50
C ASN A 346 -6.56 -10.76 -7.03
N GLY A 347 -6.66 -10.87 -8.35
CA GLY A 347 -7.75 -11.60 -8.99
C GLY A 347 -9.12 -10.98 -8.71
N LYS A 348 -9.98 -11.72 -8.00
CA LYS A 348 -11.32 -11.26 -7.57
C LYS A 348 -11.33 -10.63 -6.18
N SER A 349 -10.28 -10.83 -5.38
CA SER A 349 -10.23 -10.33 -4.02
C SER A 349 -9.69 -8.90 -4.00
N PHE A 350 -10.37 -8.02 -3.26
CA PHE A 350 -9.98 -6.64 -3.02
C PHE A 350 -9.51 -6.50 -1.57
N SER A 351 -8.45 -5.74 -1.37
CA SER A 351 -7.98 -5.41 -0.03
C SER A 351 -7.67 -3.92 0.07
N TYR A 352 -8.18 -3.30 1.13
CA TYR A 352 -8.16 -1.86 1.31
C TYR A 352 -7.22 -1.48 2.44
N TYR A 353 -6.55 -0.34 2.30
CA TYR A 353 -5.62 0.17 3.30
C TYR A 353 -5.53 1.69 3.24
N LEU A 354 -5.08 2.28 4.34
CA LEU A 354 -4.78 3.70 4.43
C LEU A 354 -3.28 3.92 4.54
N HIS A 355 -2.83 5.09 4.10
CA HIS A 355 -1.47 5.54 4.40
C HIS A 355 -1.35 5.86 5.90
N ASP A 356 -0.21 5.56 6.52
CA ASP A 356 0.05 5.79 7.96
C ASP A 356 -0.41 7.16 8.46
N LEU A 357 -0.16 8.19 7.66
CA LEU A 357 -0.46 9.56 8.03
C LEU A 357 -1.97 9.88 8.00
N GLN A 358 -2.74 9.15 7.20
CA GLN A 358 -4.21 9.21 7.20
C GLN A 358 -4.77 8.49 8.42
N LEU A 359 -4.19 7.35 8.80
CA LEU A 359 -4.53 6.67 10.05
C LEU A 359 -4.21 7.54 11.25
N ASP A 360 -3.03 8.16 11.30
CA ASP A 360 -2.68 9.10 12.37
C ASP A 360 -3.70 10.24 12.49
N TYR A 361 -4.18 10.77 11.35
CA TYR A 361 -5.20 11.79 11.32
C TYR A 361 -6.54 11.28 11.89
N LEU A 362 -6.99 10.10 11.45
CA LEU A 362 -8.25 9.48 11.88
C LEU A 362 -8.23 9.11 13.37
N THR A 363 -7.16 8.47 13.83
CA THR A 363 -6.97 8.10 15.24
C THR A 363 -6.93 9.35 16.14
N GLU A 364 -6.32 10.44 15.68
CA GLU A 364 -6.32 11.71 16.44
C GLU A 364 -7.71 12.35 16.46
N ARG A 365 -8.38 12.44 15.30
CA ARG A 365 -9.69 13.07 15.16
C ARG A 365 -10.79 12.35 15.93
N ASN A 366 -10.73 11.01 15.99
CA ASN A 366 -11.77 10.17 16.57
C ASN A 366 -11.35 9.50 17.89
N ARG A 367 -10.31 10.02 18.55
CA ARG A 367 -9.67 9.39 19.72
C ARG A 367 -10.66 8.94 20.79
N ASP A 368 -11.59 9.80 21.16
CA ASP A 368 -12.52 9.55 22.26
C ASP A 368 -13.58 8.49 21.91
N GLN A 369 -13.74 8.19 20.62
CA GLN A 369 -14.75 7.26 20.09
C GLN A 369 -14.13 5.92 19.66
N LEU A 370 -12.80 5.77 19.72
CA LEU A 370 -12.12 4.54 19.34
C LEU A 370 -12.66 3.30 20.08
N PRO A 371 -12.86 3.32 21.42
CA PRO A 371 -13.38 2.13 22.12
C PRO A 371 -14.75 1.69 21.60
N GLU A 372 -15.62 2.65 21.26
CA GLU A 372 -16.96 2.38 20.70
C GLU A 372 -16.88 1.80 19.29
N LEU A 373 -15.98 2.31 18.44
CA LEU A 373 -15.75 1.78 17.09
C LEU A 373 -15.18 0.35 17.13
N HIS A 374 -14.25 0.07 18.05
CA HIS A 374 -13.75 -1.29 18.28
C HIS A 374 -14.87 -2.21 18.77
N SER A 375 -15.69 -1.75 19.72
CA SER A 375 -16.85 -2.47 20.23
C SER A 375 -17.85 -2.82 19.13
N LYS A 376 -18.13 -1.87 18.21
CA LYS A 376 -18.98 -2.08 17.02
C LYS A 376 -18.47 -3.23 16.16
N LEU A 377 -17.19 -3.24 15.79
CA LEU A 377 -16.61 -4.31 14.96
C LEU A 377 -16.70 -5.67 15.64
N VAL A 378 -16.38 -5.73 16.94
CA VAL A 378 -16.47 -6.97 17.72
C VAL A 378 -17.91 -7.47 17.81
N GLY A 379 -18.87 -6.57 18.05
CA GLY A 379 -20.30 -6.91 18.08
C GLY A 379 -20.78 -7.48 16.75
N GLN A 380 -20.39 -6.87 15.63
CA GLN A 380 -20.74 -7.36 14.29
C GLN A 380 -20.10 -8.71 13.97
N TYR A 381 -18.84 -8.93 14.39
CA TYR A 381 -18.20 -10.24 14.28
C TYR A 381 -19.04 -11.32 14.97
N TYR A 382 -19.45 -11.11 16.23
CA TYR A 382 -20.25 -12.10 16.96
C TYR A 382 -21.66 -12.27 16.40
N LYS A 383 -22.25 -11.23 15.82
CA LYS A 383 -23.53 -11.33 15.10
C LYS A 383 -23.38 -12.22 13.85
N HIS A 384 -22.34 -12.01 13.05
CA HIS A 384 -22.12 -12.74 11.81
C HIS A 384 -21.68 -14.20 12.05
N TYR A 385 -20.78 -14.41 13.02
CA TYR A 385 -20.24 -15.70 13.41
C TYR A 385 -20.94 -16.27 14.66
N ALA A 386 -22.24 -16.00 14.81
CA ALA A 386 -23.02 -16.45 15.96
C ALA A 386 -22.97 -17.96 16.11
N ASP A 387 -23.12 -18.69 15.00
CA ASP A 387 -23.26 -20.15 14.97
C ASP A 387 -22.03 -20.94 14.49
N ALA A 388 -21.00 -20.26 13.98
CA ALA A 388 -19.82 -20.89 13.39
C ALA A 388 -18.55 -20.05 13.57
N LEU A 389 -17.38 -20.69 13.53
CA LEU A 389 -16.10 -19.99 13.45
C LEU A 389 -15.75 -19.66 11.98
N PRO A 390 -14.94 -18.62 11.72
CA PRO A 390 -14.40 -18.36 10.39
C PRO A 390 -13.59 -19.56 9.89
N THR A 391 -13.92 -20.06 8.70
CA THR A 391 -13.21 -21.19 8.09
C THR A 391 -12.03 -20.68 7.24
N PRO A 392 -10.91 -21.43 7.12
CA PRO A 392 -9.70 -20.97 6.44
C PRO A 392 -9.84 -20.59 4.96
N ASP A 393 -10.90 -21.05 4.30
CA ASP A 393 -11.26 -20.71 2.91
C ASP A 393 -11.87 -19.31 2.78
N LYS A 394 -12.36 -18.71 3.87
CA LYS A 394 -12.91 -17.35 3.84
C LYS A 394 -11.81 -16.29 3.87
N GLU A 395 -12.01 -15.23 3.09
CA GLU A 395 -11.05 -14.13 2.94
C GLU A 395 -10.78 -13.35 4.24
N ASP A 396 -11.76 -13.28 5.15
CA ASP A 396 -11.69 -12.58 6.43
C ASP A 396 -11.11 -13.44 7.57
N CYS A 397 -10.99 -14.75 7.39
CA CYS A 397 -10.56 -15.68 8.44
C CYS A 397 -9.21 -15.27 9.03
N ALA A 398 -8.21 -15.04 8.18
CA ALA A 398 -6.89 -14.61 8.61
C ALA A 398 -6.92 -13.27 9.39
N TYR A 399 -7.85 -12.38 9.07
CA TYR A 399 -8.00 -11.12 9.80
C TYR A 399 -8.50 -11.37 11.23
N TRP A 400 -9.55 -12.17 11.40
CA TRP A 400 -10.15 -12.42 12.72
C TRP A 400 -9.23 -13.18 13.66
N TYR A 401 -8.54 -14.21 13.17
CA TYR A 401 -7.52 -14.93 13.95
C TYR A 401 -6.36 -14.04 14.42
N ARG A 402 -6.16 -12.87 13.80
CA ARG A 402 -5.06 -11.96 14.13
C ARG A 402 -5.50 -10.80 14.98
N TYR A 403 -6.63 -10.19 14.64
CA TYR A 403 -7.01 -8.87 15.15
C TYR A 403 -8.23 -8.90 16.07
N LEU A 404 -8.98 -10.00 16.18
CA LEU A 404 -10.17 -10.03 17.05
C LEU A 404 -9.81 -9.73 18.51
N ALA A 405 -8.80 -10.40 19.07
CA ALA A 405 -8.34 -10.16 20.44
C ALA A 405 -7.83 -8.72 20.64
N TYR A 406 -7.15 -8.17 19.62
CA TYR A 406 -6.74 -6.77 19.62
C TYR A 406 -7.96 -5.83 19.70
N HIS A 407 -8.98 -6.01 18.85
CA HIS A 407 -10.17 -5.17 18.89
C HIS A 407 -10.95 -5.32 20.21
N MET A 408 -11.04 -6.52 20.78
CA MET A 408 -11.65 -6.74 22.09
C MET A 408 -10.90 -5.99 23.21
N ALA A 409 -9.57 -6.03 23.18
CA ALA A 409 -8.74 -5.32 24.14
C ALA A 409 -8.92 -3.79 24.03
N GLN A 410 -8.91 -3.24 22.80
CA GLN A 410 -9.13 -1.81 22.58
C GLN A 410 -10.56 -1.35 22.91
N ALA A 411 -11.55 -2.26 22.80
CA ALA A 411 -12.92 -2.01 23.24
C ALA A 411 -13.11 -2.10 24.77
N ASN A 412 -12.07 -2.39 25.55
CA ASN A 412 -12.13 -2.69 26.99
C ASN A 412 -13.13 -3.81 27.34
N MET A 413 -13.30 -4.79 26.45
CA MET A 413 -14.17 -5.94 26.65
C MET A 413 -13.45 -7.04 27.43
N HIS A 414 -13.42 -6.90 28.76
CA HIS A 414 -12.72 -7.83 29.65
C HIS A 414 -13.54 -9.07 30.07
N GLN A 415 -14.86 -9.07 29.83
CA GLN A 415 -15.74 -10.19 30.20
C GLN A 415 -15.88 -11.20 29.06
N VAL A 416 -15.15 -12.31 29.17
CA VAL A 416 -15.19 -13.46 28.24
C VAL A 416 -16.50 -14.27 28.39
N GLY A 417 -17.32 -14.00 29.41
CA GLY A 417 -18.50 -14.79 29.79
C GLY A 417 -19.66 -14.84 28.79
N THR A 418 -19.79 -13.85 27.90
CA THR A 418 -20.81 -13.83 26.83
C THR A 418 -20.25 -14.21 25.45
N TYR A 419 -18.93 -14.39 25.34
CA TYR A 419 -18.22 -14.54 24.07
C TYR A 419 -17.47 -15.87 23.99
N SER A 420 -18.22 -16.97 24.13
CA SER A 420 -17.69 -18.35 24.22
C SER A 420 -17.08 -18.89 22.92
N ARG A 421 -17.10 -18.12 21.82
CA ARG A 421 -16.66 -18.54 20.47
C ARG A 421 -15.56 -17.64 19.91
N THR A 422 -14.49 -17.45 20.68
CA THR A 422 -13.26 -16.85 20.16
C THR A 422 -12.40 -17.91 19.45
N PRO A 423 -11.83 -17.63 18.26
CA PRO A 423 -11.02 -18.60 17.52
C PRO A 423 -9.78 -19.10 18.29
N PHE A 424 -9.37 -18.37 19.33
CA PHE A 424 -8.21 -18.67 20.16
C PHE A 424 -8.45 -19.79 21.20
N LEU A 425 -9.72 -20.12 21.50
CA LEU A 425 -10.06 -21.11 22.55
C LEU A 425 -10.22 -22.55 22.03
N THR A 426 -10.03 -22.81 20.73
CA THR A 426 -10.23 -24.15 20.13
C THR A 426 -8.94 -24.90 19.80
N PHE A 427 -7.76 -24.34 20.10
CA PHE A 427 -6.51 -25.12 20.13
C PHE A 427 -6.25 -25.60 21.56
N SER A 428 -6.89 -26.72 21.93
CA SER A 428 -6.46 -27.59 23.04
C SER A 428 -6.00 -28.93 22.48
#